data_AF-A0A8I1J4N3-F1
#
_entry.id   AF-A0A8I1J4N3-F1
#
_cell.length_a   1.000
_cell.length_b   1.000
_cell.length_c   1.000
_cell.angle_alpha   90.00
_cell.angle_beta   90.00
_cell.angle_gamma   90.00
#
_symmetry.space_group_name_H-M   'P 1'
#
loop_
_entity.id
_entity.type
_entity.pdbx_description
1 polymer ?
#
loop_
_entity_poly.entity_id
_entity_poly.type
_entity_poly.pdbx_seq_one_letter_code
_entity_poly.pdbx_strand_id
1 'polypeptide(L)'
;MEYFTVDLSPYYNNIGCSYPNAQGDFTGFGSSYPGEQFPQLDKHVFEVQSFPFILFARERQPNNVEFFSQRIAVPQRVYNAMNVLGASDNGSFYEYITFYRLGEATAKYRLGLSDWIADSPRFEEKEGLRCTGLCRSDKMINTLNPVIWMQVIRFQSPLVFDEILLPDNMCMHMFSLTLEGGEELV
;
A
#
# COMPACT_ATOMS: atom_id res chain seq x y z
N MET A 1 -4.40 -20.35 -9.18
CA MET A 1 -4.03 -18.94 -9.32
C MET A 1 -3.16 -18.61 -8.13
N GLU A 2 -1.93 -18.15 -8.37
CA GLU A 2 -0.95 -17.95 -7.30
C GLU A 2 -0.85 -16.47 -6.95
N TYR A 3 -0.48 -16.21 -5.69
CA TYR A 3 -0.31 -14.87 -5.16
C TYR A 3 1.13 -14.69 -4.67
N PHE A 4 1.72 -13.56 -5.01
CA PHE A 4 3.09 -13.18 -4.66
C PHE A 4 3.04 -11.89 -3.86
N THR A 5 3.24 -12.00 -2.55
CA THR A 5 3.42 -10.84 -1.67
C THR A 5 4.78 -10.21 -1.92
N VAL A 6 4.83 -8.89 -2.10
CA VAL A 6 6.07 -8.14 -2.33
C VAL A 6 6.56 -7.58 -0.99
N ASP A 7 7.83 -7.82 -0.66
CA ASP A 7 8.46 -7.17 0.49
C ASP A 7 8.73 -5.70 0.17
N LEU A 8 7.91 -4.81 0.74
CA LEU A 8 8.05 -3.38 0.58
C LEU A 8 9.07 -2.74 1.54
N SER A 9 9.62 -3.51 2.49
CA SER A 9 10.48 -2.95 3.53
C SER A 9 11.76 -2.24 3.04
N PRO A 10 12.35 -2.58 1.87
CA PRO A 10 13.44 -1.81 1.29
C PRO A 10 13.02 -0.43 0.73
N TYR A 11 11.73 -0.21 0.50
CA TYR A 11 11.19 0.98 -0.16
C TYR A 11 10.45 1.94 0.78
N TYR A 12 10.25 1.55 2.05
CA TYR A 12 9.61 2.40 3.04
C TYR A 12 10.39 3.72 3.22
N ASN A 13 9.66 4.83 3.16
CA ASN A 13 10.20 6.19 3.30
C ASN A 13 9.32 7.08 4.19
N ASN A 14 8.17 6.58 4.67
CA ASN A 14 7.27 7.30 5.56
C ASN A 14 6.94 6.49 6.83
N ILE A 15 6.57 7.20 7.91
CA ILE A 15 6.21 6.64 9.20
C ILE A 15 4.69 6.77 9.40
N GLY A 16 3.93 5.93 8.72
CA GLY A 16 2.47 5.97 8.72
C GLY A 16 1.81 5.60 10.05
N CYS A 17 2.51 4.94 10.97
CA CYS A 17 1.95 4.48 12.24
C CYS A 17 2.67 5.03 13.48
N SER A 18 1.89 5.45 14.49
CA SER A 18 2.37 5.71 15.86
C SER A 18 2.22 4.48 16.76
N TYR A 19 3.13 4.35 17.72
CA TYR A 19 3.14 3.39 18.82
C TYR A 19 3.40 4.14 20.15
N PRO A 20 3.17 3.53 21.34
CA PRO A 20 3.33 4.21 22.62
C PRO A 20 4.68 4.93 22.82
N ASN A 21 5.76 4.43 22.21
CA ASN A 21 7.11 4.97 22.33
C ASN A 21 7.69 5.48 20.99
N ALA A 22 6.87 5.57 19.93
CA ALA A 22 7.34 5.98 18.62
C ALA A 22 6.26 6.78 17.88
N GLN A 23 6.56 8.04 17.58
CA GLN A 23 5.63 8.94 16.90
C GLN A 23 5.74 8.77 15.39
N GLY A 24 4.60 8.50 14.74
CA GLY A 24 4.45 8.53 13.29
C GLY A 24 3.91 9.87 12.78
N ASP A 25 4.02 10.04 11.47
CA ASP A 25 3.45 11.15 10.72
C ASP A 25 3.07 10.68 9.31
N PHE A 26 1.91 10.05 9.18
CA PHE A 26 1.37 9.63 7.90
C PHE A 26 1.16 10.80 6.95
N THR A 27 0.73 11.93 7.49
CA THR A 27 0.23 13.09 6.74
C THR A 27 1.26 14.18 6.42
N GLY A 28 2.47 14.10 6.99
CA GLY A 28 3.42 15.23 7.05
C GLY A 28 2.99 16.40 7.96
N PHE A 29 1.87 16.25 8.69
CA PHE A 29 1.28 17.26 9.57
C PHE A 29 1.06 16.74 11.01
N GLY A 30 1.75 15.66 11.38
CA GLY A 30 1.76 15.06 12.72
C GLY A 30 0.59 14.11 13.03
N SER A 31 -0.14 13.64 12.01
CA SER A 31 -1.23 12.66 12.18
C SER A 31 -0.85 11.31 11.57
N SER A 32 -1.22 10.21 12.21
CA SER A 32 -0.84 8.85 11.81
C SER A 32 -1.89 7.81 12.22
N TYR A 33 -1.74 6.58 11.71
CA TYR A 33 -2.54 5.45 12.17
C TYR A 33 -2.08 4.96 13.56
N PRO A 34 -3.00 4.44 14.40
CA PRO A 34 -2.62 3.72 15.60
C PRO A 34 -2.05 2.34 15.25
N GLY A 35 -0.73 2.18 15.32
CA GLY A 35 -0.04 0.95 14.93
C GLY A 35 -0.42 -0.29 15.75
N GLU A 36 -0.96 -0.11 16.95
CA GLU A 36 -1.49 -1.21 17.78
C GLU A 36 -2.78 -1.82 17.22
N GLN A 37 -3.49 -1.11 16.35
CA GLN A 37 -4.73 -1.61 15.71
C GLN A 37 -4.47 -2.34 14.39
N PHE A 38 -3.23 -2.32 13.90
CA PHE A 38 -2.83 -3.17 12.80
C PHE A 38 -2.70 -4.62 13.27
N PRO A 39 -3.03 -5.61 12.42
CA PRO A 39 -2.78 -7.02 12.71
C PRO A 39 -1.33 -7.22 13.18
N GLN A 40 -1.16 -7.70 14.41
CA GLN A 40 0.14 -7.97 15.02
C GLN A 40 0.66 -9.32 14.49
N LEU A 41 1.11 -9.30 13.24
CA LEU A 41 1.51 -10.49 12.53
C LEU A 41 3.03 -10.52 12.43
N ASP A 42 3.68 -11.15 13.40
CA ASP A 42 5.10 -11.48 13.30
C ASP A 42 5.31 -12.49 12.16
N LYS A 43 5.43 -11.98 10.92
CA LYS A 43 5.63 -12.74 9.66
C LYS A 43 4.43 -13.54 9.17
N HIS A 44 3.22 -13.21 9.60
CA HIS A 44 2.00 -13.87 9.11
C HIS A 44 1.32 -13.05 8.00
N VAL A 45 0.68 -13.77 7.09
CA VAL A 45 -0.14 -13.22 6.01
C VAL A 45 -1.37 -12.55 6.61
N PHE A 46 -1.59 -11.28 6.30
CA PHE A 46 -2.85 -10.58 6.54
C PHE A 46 -3.77 -10.81 5.34
N GLU A 47 -4.91 -11.45 5.53
CA GLU A 47 -5.86 -11.67 4.44
C GLU A 47 -6.93 -10.58 4.41
N VAL A 48 -7.09 -9.95 3.24
CA VAL A 48 -8.17 -9.00 2.96
C VAL A 48 -8.90 -9.48 1.72
N GLN A 49 -10.22 -9.74 1.83
CA GLN A 49 -11.03 -10.24 0.71
C GLN A 49 -10.43 -11.49 0.03
N SER A 50 -9.82 -12.39 0.82
CA SER A 50 -9.12 -13.60 0.35
C SER A 50 -7.79 -13.35 -0.40
N PHE A 51 -7.27 -12.13 -0.40
CA PHE A 51 -5.94 -11.82 -0.93
C PHE A 51 -4.92 -11.76 0.21
N PRO A 52 -3.78 -12.46 0.08
CA PRO A 52 -2.74 -12.44 1.08
C PRO A 52 -1.93 -11.15 0.98
N PHE A 53 -1.60 -10.52 2.11
CA PHE A 53 -0.73 -9.35 2.19
C PHE A 53 0.34 -9.55 3.27
N ILE A 54 1.52 -8.96 3.07
CA ILE A 54 2.53 -8.81 4.12
C ILE A 54 2.50 -7.36 4.56
N LEU A 55 2.16 -7.14 5.83
CA LEU A 55 2.29 -5.84 6.47
C LEU A 55 3.70 -5.65 7.04
N PHE A 56 4.05 -4.41 7.33
CA PHE A 56 5.28 -4.07 8.03
C PHE A 56 5.36 -4.76 9.41
N ALA A 57 6.59 -5.04 9.85
CA ALA A 57 6.81 -5.55 11.20
C ALA A 57 6.54 -4.46 12.23
N ARG A 58 6.00 -4.85 13.39
CA ARG A 58 5.75 -3.96 14.53
C ARG A 58 7.01 -3.15 14.87
N GLU A 59 6.82 -1.87 15.17
CA GLU A 59 7.88 -0.95 15.64
C GLU A 59 9.06 -0.76 14.66
N ARG A 60 9.02 -1.37 13.47
CA ARG A 60 9.92 -1.01 12.37
C ARG A 60 9.40 0.28 11.74
N GLN A 61 10.24 1.30 11.76
CA GLN A 61 10.00 2.56 11.07
C GLN A 61 11.18 2.81 10.11
N PRO A 62 10.94 3.35 8.91
CA PRO A 62 9.63 3.63 8.29
C PRO A 62 8.80 2.36 8.01
N ASN A 63 7.49 2.51 7.79
CA ASN A 63 6.53 1.40 7.67
C ASN A 63 5.54 1.49 6.50
N ASN A 64 5.65 2.52 5.66
CA ASN A 64 4.91 2.62 4.42
C ASN A 64 5.73 3.33 3.34
N VAL A 65 5.28 3.16 2.10
CA VAL A 65 5.84 3.80 0.90
C VAL A 65 4.97 4.99 0.55
N GLU A 66 5.43 6.21 0.84
CA GLU A 66 4.94 7.45 0.24
C GLU A 66 5.47 7.54 -1.19
N PHE A 67 4.62 7.85 -2.18
CA PHE A 67 5.03 7.78 -3.59
C PHE A 67 6.02 8.88 -3.94
N PHE A 68 7.26 8.47 -4.19
CA PHE A 68 8.38 9.39 -4.46
C PHE A 68 9.28 8.87 -5.58
N SER A 69 8.68 8.58 -6.75
CA SER A 69 9.38 8.07 -7.94
C SER A 69 10.19 6.77 -7.72
N GLN A 70 9.83 5.96 -6.73
CA GLN A 70 10.56 4.72 -6.43
C GLN A 70 10.31 3.64 -7.48
N ARG A 71 11.32 2.80 -7.69
CA ARG A 71 11.23 1.58 -8.51
C ARG A 71 11.19 0.36 -7.60
N ILE A 72 10.09 -0.37 -7.62
CA ILE A 72 9.89 -1.60 -6.85
C ILE A 72 10.25 -2.78 -7.73
N ALA A 73 11.35 -3.45 -7.42
CA ALA A 73 11.72 -4.70 -8.08
C ALA A 73 10.83 -5.85 -7.61
N VAL A 74 10.42 -6.69 -8.55
CA VAL A 74 9.64 -7.91 -8.31
C VAL A 74 10.21 -9.07 -9.14
N PRO A 75 9.92 -10.34 -8.80
CA PRO A 75 10.33 -11.45 -9.65
C PRO A 75 9.77 -11.30 -11.07
N GLN A 76 10.59 -11.54 -12.10
CA GLN A 76 10.15 -11.52 -13.49
C GLN A 76 9.18 -12.69 -13.75
N ARG A 77 7.88 -12.40 -13.85
CA ARG A 77 6.83 -13.40 -14.08
C ARG A 77 5.71 -12.83 -14.93
N VAL A 78 4.79 -13.69 -15.33
CA VAL A 78 3.49 -13.30 -15.91
C VAL A 78 2.50 -13.03 -14.78
N TYR A 79 1.93 -11.82 -14.75
CA TYR A 79 0.94 -11.38 -13.77
C TYR A 79 -0.38 -10.99 -14.45
N ASN A 80 -1.50 -11.20 -13.76
CA ASN A 80 -2.86 -10.89 -14.22
C ASN A 80 -3.46 -9.70 -13.48
N ALA A 81 -3.03 -9.46 -12.24
CA ALA A 81 -3.50 -8.33 -11.44
C ALA A 81 -2.47 -7.89 -10.40
N MET A 82 -2.67 -6.68 -9.91
CA MET A 82 -1.96 -6.10 -8.78
C MET A 82 -2.97 -5.68 -7.71
N ASN A 83 -2.74 -6.11 -6.47
CA ASN A 83 -3.56 -5.78 -5.32
C ASN A 83 -2.74 -4.92 -4.36
N VAL A 84 -3.30 -3.80 -3.93
CA VAL A 84 -2.60 -2.81 -3.10
C VAL A 84 -3.43 -2.54 -1.85
N LEU A 85 -2.78 -2.57 -0.69
CA LEU A 85 -3.28 -1.93 0.52
C LEU A 85 -2.62 -0.55 0.65
N GLY A 86 -3.43 0.50 0.67
CA GLY A 86 -2.94 1.86 0.67
C GLY A 86 -4.02 2.85 1.11
N ALA A 87 -3.61 4.10 1.26
CA ALA A 87 -4.53 5.22 1.45
C ALA A 87 -3.85 6.50 0.97
N SER A 88 -4.67 7.52 0.72
CA SER A 88 -4.18 8.87 0.53
C SER A 88 -4.39 9.74 1.76
N ASP A 89 -3.60 10.78 1.90
CA ASP A 89 -3.86 11.89 2.80
C ASP A 89 -4.17 13.17 2.00
N ASN A 90 -4.75 14.18 2.64
CA ASN A 90 -5.06 15.47 2.03
C ASN A 90 -5.96 15.40 0.77
N GLY A 91 -6.75 14.35 0.65
CA GLY A 91 -7.62 14.10 -0.50
C GLY A 91 -7.59 12.66 -0.98
N SER A 92 -8.43 12.36 -1.96
CA SER A 92 -8.44 11.08 -2.65
C SER A 92 -7.76 11.27 -4.00
N PHE A 93 -6.73 10.48 -4.28
CA PHE A 93 -5.90 10.65 -5.47
C PHE A 93 -5.86 9.38 -6.30
N TYR A 94 -5.63 9.54 -7.59
CA TYR A 94 -5.21 8.46 -8.44
C TYR A 94 -4.00 8.88 -9.23
N GLU A 95 -3.15 7.90 -9.51
CA GLU A 95 -1.98 8.08 -10.34
C GLU A 95 -1.81 6.90 -11.29
N TYR A 96 -0.94 7.08 -12.27
CA TYR A 96 -0.61 6.02 -13.21
C TYR A 96 0.76 5.41 -12.89
N ILE A 97 0.75 4.17 -12.39
CA ILE A 97 1.95 3.37 -12.18
C ILE A 97 2.43 2.79 -13.52
N THR A 98 3.74 2.67 -13.68
CA THR A 98 4.35 2.15 -14.93
C THR A 98 5.06 0.84 -14.63
N PHE A 99 4.84 -0.16 -15.47
CA PHE A 99 5.48 -1.46 -15.36
C PHE A 99 6.64 -1.54 -16.35
N TYR A 100 7.75 -2.10 -15.91
CA TYR A 100 8.97 -2.24 -16.69
C TYR A 100 9.39 -3.70 -16.80
N ARG A 101 9.96 -4.06 -17.95
CA ARG A 101 10.61 -5.35 -18.19
C ARG A 101 11.99 -5.07 -18.77
N LEU A 102 13.04 -5.56 -18.12
CA LEU A 102 14.43 -5.38 -18.56
C LEU A 102 14.77 -3.90 -18.89
N GLY A 103 14.21 -2.97 -18.12
CA GLY A 103 14.42 -1.52 -18.27
C GLY A 103 13.51 -0.82 -19.30
N GLU A 104 12.65 -1.54 -20.01
CA GLU A 104 11.70 -0.97 -20.96
C GLU A 104 10.28 -0.90 -20.38
N ALA A 105 9.59 0.22 -20.55
CA ALA A 105 8.21 0.37 -20.09
C ALA A 105 7.26 -0.50 -20.93
N THR A 106 6.53 -1.40 -20.29
CA THR A 106 5.63 -2.35 -20.97
C THR A 106 4.16 -1.97 -20.86
N ALA A 107 3.74 -1.36 -19.75
CA ALA A 107 2.36 -0.94 -19.55
C ALA A 107 2.22 0.17 -18.50
N LYS A 108 1.05 0.81 -18.50
CA LYS A 108 0.67 1.82 -17.50
C LYS A 108 -0.76 1.57 -17.04
N TYR A 109 -0.99 1.54 -15.73
CA TYR A 109 -2.32 1.34 -15.15
C TYR A 109 -2.62 2.38 -14.08
N ARG A 110 -3.90 2.66 -13.87
CA ARG A 110 -4.35 3.62 -12.85
C ARG A 110 -4.48 2.93 -11.49
N LEU A 111 -3.79 3.46 -10.49
CA LEU A 111 -3.98 3.16 -9.07
C LEU A 111 -4.70 4.33 -8.42
N GLY A 112 -5.85 4.08 -7.80
CA GLY A 112 -6.58 5.08 -7.02
C GLY A 112 -6.59 4.69 -5.55
N LEU A 113 -6.34 5.65 -4.67
CA LEU A 113 -6.40 5.52 -3.23
C LEU A 113 -7.25 6.65 -2.64
N SER A 114 -8.30 6.26 -1.93
CA SER A 114 -9.18 7.17 -1.22
C SER A 114 -8.47 7.79 -0.03
N ASP A 115 -8.96 8.96 0.35
CA ASP A 115 -8.49 9.62 1.56
C ASP A 115 -8.67 8.69 2.77
N TRP A 116 -7.67 8.61 3.63
CA TRP A 116 -7.66 7.74 4.79
C TRP A 116 -8.81 8.02 5.74
N ILE A 117 -9.32 9.25 5.85
CA ILE A 117 -10.48 9.58 6.71
C ILE A 117 -11.79 9.70 5.91
N ALA A 118 -11.83 9.21 4.66
CA ALA A 118 -13.07 9.16 3.90
C ALA A 118 -14.05 8.12 4.46
N ASP A 119 -15.34 8.48 4.50
CA ASP A 119 -16.40 7.55 4.92
C ASP A 119 -16.69 6.46 3.87
N SER A 120 -16.30 6.68 2.61
CA SER A 120 -16.59 5.77 1.49
C SER A 120 -15.48 5.80 0.43
N PRO A 121 -15.22 4.68 -0.26
CA PRO A 121 -14.21 4.61 -1.31
C PRO A 121 -14.60 5.45 -2.54
N ARG A 122 -13.60 5.94 -3.26
CA ARG A 122 -13.72 6.76 -4.48
C ARG A 122 -13.32 6.01 -5.75
N PHE A 123 -12.54 4.95 -5.62
CA PHE A 123 -11.93 4.27 -6.79
C PHE A 123 -12.31 2.79 -6.91
N GLU A 124 -13.52 2.42 -6.43
CA GLU A 124 -14.02 1.04 -6.37
C GLU A 124 -13.27 0.14 -5.38
N GLU A 125 -12.48 0.75 -4.51
CA GLU A 125 -11.74 0.09 -3.46
C GLU A 125 -12.67 -0.66 -2.49
N LYS A 126 -12.09 -1.62 -1.78
CA LYS A 126 -12.71 -2.25 -0.62
C LYS A 126 -12.04 -1.77 0.66
N GLU A 127 -12.76 -1.83 1.77
CA GLU A 127 -12.14 -1.61 3.08
C GLU A 127 -11.20 -2.77 3.38
N GLY A 128 -9.93 -2.46 3.65
CA GLY A 128 -8.94 -3.45 4.08
C GLY A 128 -8.79 -3.49 5.59
N LEU A 129 -8.59 -2.32 6.20
CA LEU A 129 -8.51 -2.16 7.65
C LEU A 129 -9.09 -0.81 8.05
N ARG A 130 -9.98 -0.79 9.04
CA ARG A 130 -10.49 0.44 9.64
C ARG A 130 -10.04 0.53 11.10
N CYS A 131 -9.44 1.65 11.45
CA CYS A 131 -9.08 1.98 12.82
C CYS A 131 -10.21 2.75 13.51
N THR A 132 -10.26 2.64 14.83
CA THR A 132 -11.24 3.32 15.69
C THR A 132 -10.88 4.79 15.97
N GLY A 133 -9.71 5.24 15.52
CA GLY A 133 -9.21 6.60 15.69
C GLY A 133 -7.92 6.85 14.91
N LEU A 134 -7.44 8.09 14.92
CA LEU A 134 -6.09 8.46 14.45
C LEU A 134 -5.22 9.02 15.58
N CYS A 135 -3.90 8.88 15.48
CA CYS A 135 -2.95 9.44 16.43
C CYS A 135 -2.56 10.86 16.01
N ARG A 136 -2.55 11.82 16.95
CA ARG A 136 -2.05 13.19 16.75
C ARG A 136 -1.47 13.74 18.05
N SER A 137 -0.22 14.18 18.04
CA SER A 137 0.48 14.73 19.23
C SER A 137 0.32 13.84 20.47
N ASP A 138 0.64 12.55 20.33
CA ASP A 138 0.53 11.50 21.37
C ASP A 138 -0.90 11.24 21.89
N LYS A 139 -1.93 11.73 21.20
CA LYS A 139 -3.34 11.54 21.55
C LYS A 139 -4.07 10.77 20.48
N MET A 140 -4.97 9.90 20.91
CA MET A 140 -5.93 9.22 20.05
C MET A 140 -7.14 10.14 19.81
N ILE A 141 -7.48 10.39 18.55
CA ILE A 141 -8.66 11.14 18.12
C ILE A 141 -9.68 10.15 17.55
N ASN A 142 -10.77 9.93 18.28
CA ASN A 142 -11.76 8.89 17.95
C ASN A 142 -12.95 9.39 17.11
N THR A 143 -12.96 10.67 16.75
CA THR A 143 -14.01 11.26 15.90
C THR A 143 -13.78 11.02 14.41
N LEU A 144 -12.61 10.47 14.03
CA LEU A 144 -12.22 10.12 12.68
C LEU A 144 -11.72 8.68 12.68
N ASN A 145 -12.21 7.86 11.76
CA ASN A 145 -11.92 6.42 11.72
C ASN A 145 -11.12 6.09 10.46
N PRO A 146 -9.78 6.21 10.49
CA PRO A 146 -8.99 6.11 9.29
C PRO A 146 -9.01 4.69 8.72
N VAL A 147 -8.85 4.60 7.40
CA VAL A 147 -9.05 3.40 6.60
C VAL A 147 -7.85 3.15 5.69
N ILE A 148 -7.35 1.93 5.72
CA ILE A 148 -6.52 1.36 4.67
C ILE A 148 -7.45 0.73 3.64
N TRP A 149 -7.40 1.26 2.42
CA TRP A 149 -8.18 0.82 1.29
C TRP A 149 -7.45 -0.28 0.52
N MET A 150 -8.22 -1.24 0.01
CA MET A 150 -7.74 -2.28 -0.89
C MET A 150 -8.16 -1.95 -2.32
N GLN A 151 -7.19 -1.74 -3.20
CA GLN A 151 -7.41 -1.53 -4.63
C GLN A 151 -6.91 -2.72 -5.44
N VAL A 152 -7.73 -3.19 -6.38
CA VAL A 152 -7.37 -4.24 -7.34
C VAL A 152 -7.27 -3.67 -8.73
N ILE A 153 -6.08 -3.75 -9.33
CA ILE A 153 -5.83 -3.40 -10.73
C ILE A 153 -5.76 -4.68 -11.53
N ARG A 154 -6.77 -4.94 -12.34
CA ARG A 154 -6.78 -6.06 -13.29
C ARG A 154 -6.15 -5.63 -14.60
N PHE A 155 -5.21 -6.42 -15.10
CA PHE A 155 -4.60 -6.16 -16.40
C PHE A 155 -5.52 -6.61 -17.52
N GLN A 156 -5.51 -5.89 -18.65
CA GLN A 156 -6.35 -6.21 -19.81
C GLN A 156 -5.96 -7.54 -20.46
N SER A 157 -4.67 -7.88 -20.36
CA SER A 157 -4.07 -9.16 -20.72
C SER A 157 -2.95 -9.47 -19.72
N PRO A 158 -2.52 -10.74 -19.58
CA PRO A 158 -1.37 -11.07 -18.74
C PRO A 158 -0.15 -10.23 -19.11
N LEU A 159 0.51 -9.65 -18.10
CA LEU A 159 1.61 -8.71 -18.25
C LEU A 159 2.89 -9.34 -17.70
N VAL A 160 3.99 -9.17 -18.43
CA VAL A 160 5.33 -9.57 -17.99
C VAL A 160 6.09 -8.33 -17.57
N PHE A 161 6.57 -8.32 -16.32
CA PHE A 161 7.39 -7.23 -15.78
C PHE A 161 8.27 -7.74 -14.62
N ASP A 162 9.32 -6.99 -14.33
CA ASP A 162 10.26 -7.21 -13.22
C ASP A 162 10.39 -5.97 -12.32
N GLU A 163 9.74 -4.86 -12.70
CA GLU A 163 9.81 -3.63 -11.95
C GLU A 163 8.52 -2.81 -12.09
N ILE A 164 8.13 -2.13 -11.00
CA ILE A 164 7.02 -1.20 -10.93
C ILE A 164 7.57 0.18 -10.57
N LEU A 165 7.38 1.16 -11.44
CA LEU A 165 7.68 2.56 -11.16
C LEU A 165 6.45 3.23 -10.56
N LEU A 166 6.60 3.66 -9.31
CA LEU A 166 5.66 4.56 -8.66
C LEU A 166 5.88 6.01 -9.16
N PRO A 167 4.81 6.81 -9.27
CA PRO A 167 4.93 8.23 -9.61
C PRO A 167 5.42 9.07 -8.42
N ASP A 168 5.53 10.37 -8.62
CA ASP A 168 5.73 11.35 -7.54
C ASP A 168 4.38 11.92 -7.14
N ASN A 169 3.89 11.51 -5.96
CA ASN A 169 2.69 12.04 -5.34
C ASN A 169 2.73 11.72 -3.84
N MET A 170 3.30 12.64 -3.05
CA MET A 170 3.47 12.45 -1.61
C MET A 170 2.16 12.26 -0.83
N CYS A 171 1.00 12.49 -1.45
CA CYS A 171 -0.30 12.24 -0.85
C CYS A 171 -0.81 10.81 -1.05
N MET A 172 -0.05 9.93 -1.73
CA MET A 172 -0.41 8.52 -1.95
C MET A 172 0.57 7.60 -1.25
N HIS A 173 0.02 6.66 -0.47
CA HIS A 173 0.80 5.76 0.37
C HIS A 173 0.42 4.30 0.18
N MET A 174 1.41 3.44 0.09
CA MET A 174 1.26 1.99 -0.01
C MET A 174 1.84 1.30 1.23
N PHE A 175 1.04 0.43 1.84
CA PHE A 175 1.42 -0.38 3.01
C PHE A 175 1.69 -1.83 2.66
N SER A 176 1.06 -2.34 1.61
CA SER A 176 1.30 -3.71 1.12
C SER A 176 0.95 -3.86 -0.35
N LEU A 177 1.58 -4.84 -0.99
CA LEU A 177 1.46 -5.14 -2.41
C LEU A 177 1.47 -6.66 -2.64
N THR A 178 0.48 -7.14 -3.38
CA THR A 178 0.38 -8.55 -3.78
C THR A 178 0.05 -8.66 -5.26
N LEU A 179 0.86 -9.42 -5.98
CA LEU A 179 0.67 -9.72 -7.39
C LEU A 179 -0.06 -11.05 -7.57
N GLU A 180 -1.01 -11.09 -8.50
CA GLU A 180 -1.73 -12.30 -8.90
C GLU A 180 -1.15 -12.77 -10.23
N GLY A 181 -0.71 -14.03 -10.34
CA GLY A 181 0.02 -14.51 -11.52
C GLY A 181 0.71 -15.84 -11.27
N GLY A 182 1.81 -16.12 -11.97
CA GLY A 182 2.73 -17.15 -11.50
C GLY A 182 3.62 -17.87 -12.50
N GLU A 183 3.44 -17.71 -13.81
CA GLU A 183 4.36 -18.33 -14.77
C GLU A 183 5.70 -17.59 -14.76
N GLU A 184 6.74 -18.25 -14.24
CA GLU A 184 8.12 -17.80 -14.27
C GLU A 184 8.68 -17.96 -15.68
N LEU A 185 9.34 -16.92 -16.19
CA LEU A 185 9.97 -16.96 -17.49
C LEU A 185 11.44 -17.35 -17.30
N VAL A 186 11.80 -18.53 -17.81
CA VAL A 186 13.18 -19.06 -17.88
C VAL A 186 14.01 -18.28 -18.90
#